data_AF-A0A9X1VFF0-F1
#
_entry.id   AF-A0A9X1VFF0-F1
#
_cell.length_a   1.000
_cell.length_b   1.000
_cell.length_c   1.000
_cell.angle_alpha   90.00
_cell.angle_beta   90.00
_cell.angle_gamma   90.00
#
_symmetry.space_group_name_H-M   'P 1'
#
loop_
_entity.id
_entity.type
_entity.pdbx_description
1 polymer ?
#
loop_
_entity_poly.entity_id
_entity_poly.type
_entity_poly.pdbx_seq_one_letter_code
_entity_poly.pdbx_strand_id
1 'polypeptide(L)'
;MDDFELLEGSSNPLRPLVPYFSHAADIGLHLIIARRSAGFSRASYDAVLQGVRESGANGLLLSGEKQEGAIWPKIYLRPLPPGRAQWVNRQGRASMIQIATKIVK
;
A
#
# COMPACT_ATOMS: atom_id res chain seq x y z
N MET A 1 2.49 3.99 -9.11
CA MET A 1 1.19 4.59 -9.41
C MET A 1 0.77 5.40 -8.21
N ASP A 2 0.60 6.69 -8.44
CA ASP A 2 0.14 7.63 -7.41
C ASP A 2 -1.40 7.75 -7.46
N ASP A 3 -2.00 8.31 -6.41
CA ASP A 3 -3.45 8.56 -6.30
C ASP A 3 -4.32 7.35 -6.69
N PHE A 4 -3.96 6.15 -6.22
CA PHE A 4 -4.60 4.91 -6.68
C PHE A 4 -6.09 4.83 -6.39
N GLU A 5 -6.59 5.55 -5.39
CA GLU A 5 -8.02 5.69 -5.13
C GLU A 5 -8.83 6.22 -6.32
N LEU A 6 -8.20 6.90 -7.27
CA LEU A 6 -8.88 7.42 -8.47
C LEU A 6 -9.15 6.32 -9.51
N LEU A 7 -8.44 5.19 -9.43
CA LEU A 7 -8.63 4.03 -10.31
C LEU A 7 -9.36 2.87 -9.64
N GLU A 8 -9.67 2.98 -8.34
CA GLU A 8 -10.43 1.96 -7.60
C GLU A 8 -11.83 1.77 -8.24
N GLY A 9 -12.19 0.52 -8.54
CA GLY A 9 -13.48 0.20 -9.15
C GLY A 9 -13.43 -0.91 -10.20
N SER A 10 -14.57 -1.14 -10.86
CA SER A 10 -14.72 -2.23 -11.83
C SER A 10 -13.82 -2.08 -13.07
N SER A 11 -13.50 -0.84 -13.46
CA SER A 11 -12.69 -0.48 -14.62
C SER A 11 -11.21 -0.22 -14.29
N ASN A 12 -10.70 -0.75 -13.18
CA ASN A 12 -9.29 -0.57 -12.80
C ASN A 12 -8.36 -1.17 -13.87
N PRO A 13 -7.54 -0.34 -14.57
CA PRO A 13 -6.71 -0.79 -15.69
C PRO A 13 -5.55 -1.69 -15.24
N LEU A 14 -5.25 -1.78 -13.95
CA LEU A 14 -4.21 -2.66 -13.42
C LEU A 14 -4.70 -4.08 -13.14
N ARG A 15 -6.02 -4.35 -13.19
CA ARG A 15 -6.58 -5.70 -12.98
C ARG A 15 -5.94 -6.78 -13.85
N PRO A 16 -5.68 -6.57 -15.16
CA PRO A 16 -5.02 -7.57 -15.99
C PRO A 16 -3.62 -7.98 -15.51
N LEU A 17 -2.98 -7.21 -14.63
CA LEU A 17 -1.66 -7.54 -14.08
C LEU A 17 -1.71 -8.50 -12.88
N VAL A 18 -2.87 -8.65 -12.23
CA VAL A 18 -3.02 -9.46 -11.01
C VAL A 18 -2.49 -10.89 -11.15
N PRO A 19 -2.76 -11.62 -12.25
CA PRO A 19 -2.25 -12.99 -12.42
C PRO A 19 -0.71 -13.11 -12.42
N TYR A 20 0.01 -12.00 -12.63
CA TYR A 20 1.47 -12.00 -12.72
C TYR A 20 2.16 -11.63 -11.39
N PHE A 21 1.41 -11.19 -10.37
CA PHE A 21 2.01 -10.70 -9.12
C PHE A 21 2.80 -11.76 -8.35
N SER A 22 2.38 -13.02 -8.38
CA SER A 22 3.13 -14.14 -7.77
C SER A 22 4.46 -14.43 -8.45
N HIS A 23 4.57 -14.08 -9.74
CA HIS A 23 5.75 -14.29 -10.58
C HIS A 23 6.56 -13.00 -10.81
N ALA A 24 6.23 -11.93 -10.09
CA ALA A 24 6.75 -10.59 -10.36
C ALA A 24 8.28 -10.53 -10.36
N ALA A 25 8.94 -11.29 -9.47
CA ALA A 25 10.40 -11.38 -9.41
C ALA A 25 11.02 -12.04 -10.65
N ASP A 26 10.37 -13.09 -11.17
CA ASP A 26 10.88 -13.87 -12.31
C ASP A 26 10.81 -13.08 -13.62
N ILE A 27 9.81 -12.21 -13.74
CA ILE A 27 9.55 -11.41 -14.95
C ILE A 27 10.06 -9.96 -14.85
N GLY A 28 10.68 -9.58 -13.72
CA GLY A 28 11.15 -8.21 -13.48
C GLY A 28 10.03 -7.17 -13.32
N LEU A 29 8.83 -7.59 -12.90
CA LEU A 29 7.71 -6.70 -12.64
C LEU A 29 7.85 -6.05 -11.27
N HIS A 30 7.87 -4.72 -11.24
CA HIS A 30 7.90 -3.93 -10.01
C HIS A 30 6.69 -3.00 -9.95
N LEU A 31 5.83 -3.19 -8.94
CA LEU A 31 4.65 -2.37 -8.72
C LEU A 31 4.79 -1.60 -7.41
N ILE A 32 4.80 -0.27 -7.53
CA ILE A 32 4.78 0.66 -6.39
C ILE A 32 3.46 1.41 -6.45
N ILE A 33 2.68 1.38 -5.37
CA ILE A 33 1.37 2.04 -5.30
C ILE A 33 1.36 2.99 -4.11
N ALA A 34 0.87 4.21 -4.34
CA ALA A 34 0.50 5.15 -3.31
C ALA A 34 -1.00 5.42 -3.40
N ARG A 35 -1.66 5.47 -2.24
CA ARG A 35 -3.07 5.81 -2.10
C ARG A 35 -3.31 6.61 -0.84
N ARG A 36 -4.35 7.44 -0.82
CA ARG A 36 -4.80 8.07 0.44
C ARG A 36 -5.19 7.02 1.47
N SER A 37 -5.10 7.36 2.76
CA SER A 37 -5.57 6.48 3.84
C SER A 37 -7.09 6.29 3.84
N ALA A 38 -7.84 7.33 3.47
CA ALA A 38 -9.29 7.35 3.55
C ALA A 38 -9.96 6.23 2.73
N GLY A 39 -10.92 5.55 3.36
CA GLY A 39 -11.71 4.47 2.73
C GLY A 39 -10.94 3.16 2.50
N PHE A 40 -9.82 2.93 3.18
CA PHE A 40 -9.02 1.71 3.03
C PHE A 40 -9.85 0.45 3.32
N SER A 41 -10.74 0.49 4.32
CA SER A 41 -11.62 -0.65 4.64
C SER A 41 -12.45 -1.15 3.45
N ARG A 42 -12.78 -0.27 2.49
CA ARG A 42 -13.47 -0.66 1.24
C ARG A 42 -12.47 -1.05 0.16
N ALA A 43 -11.40 -0.26 0.03
CA ALA A 43 -10.37 -0.50 -0.98
C ALA A 43 -9.64 -1.83 -0.78
N SER A 44 -9.59 -2.38 0.43
CA SER A 44 -8.97 -3.68 0.70
C SER A 44 -9.59 -4.84 -0.08
N TYR A 45 -10.80 -4.67 -0.64
CA TYR A 45 -11.46 -5.64 -1.51
C TYR A 45 -11.13 -5.45 -3.00
N ASP A 46 -10.39 -4.41 -3.38
CA ASP A 46 -9.89 -4.27 -4.75
C ASP A 46 -8.87 -5.37 -5.05
N ALA A 47 -9.08 -6.10 -6.15
CA ALA A 47 -8.27 -7.25 -6.54
C ALA A 47 -6.78 -6.92 -6.72
N VAL A 48 -6.45 -5.69 -7.13
CA VAL A 48 -5.06 -5.25 -7.29
C VAL A 48 -4.41 -5.08 -5.91
N LEU A 49 -5.09 -4.41 -4.97
CA LEU A 49 -4.57 -4.24 -3.62
C LEU A 49 -4.47 -5.56 -2.86
N GLN A 50 -5.45 -6.45 -3.04
CA GLN A 50 -5.41 -7.80 -2.47
C GLN A 50 -4.22 -8.60 -3.03
N GLY A 51 -4.07 -8.66 -4.35
CA GLY A 51 -2.99 -9.40 -4.99
C GLY A 51 -1.60 -8.88 -4.60
N VAL A 52 -1.42 -7.56 -4.47
CA VAL A 52 -0.15 -6.96 -4.01
C VAL A 52 0.17 -7.38 -2.57
N ARG A 53 -0.83 -7.45 -1.69
CA ARG A 53 -0.61 -7.88 -0.31
C ARG A 53 -0.29 -9.38 -0.23
N GLU A 54 -1.00 -10.19 -1.00
CA GLU A 54 -0.84 -11.65 -1.03
C GLU A 54 0.50 -12.07 -1.67
N SER A 55 1.05 -11.27 -2.61
CA SER A 55 2.40 -11.49 -3.15
C SER A 55 3.53 -11.17 -2.16
N GLY A 56 3.18 -10.66 -0.97
CA GLY A 56 4.14 -10.35 0.09
C GLY A 56 4.82 -9.00 -0.07
N ALA A 57 4.16 -8.02 -0.69
CA ALA A 57 4.67 -6.66 -0.77
C ALA A 57 4.87 -6.04 0.63
N ASN A 58 5.91 -5.22 0.74
CA ASN A 58 6.12 -4.36 1.90
C ASN A 58 5.10 -3.20 1.87
N GLY A 59 4.76 -2.68 3.05
CA GLY A 59 3.85 -1.56 3.24
C GLY A 59 4.50 -0.35 3.89
N LEU A 60 4.09 0.84 3.48
CA LEU A 60 4.37 2.09 4.15
C LEU A 60 3.06 2.71 4.61
N LEU A 61 2.86 2.82 5.91
CA LEU A 61 1.67 3.43 6.48
C LEU A 61 2.08 4.78 7.08
N LEU A 62 1.74 5.84 6.36
CA LEU A 62 1.90 7.23 6.80
C LEU A 62 0.81 7.61 7.81
N SER A 63 0.63 8.91 8.02
CA SER A 63 -0.42 9.44 8.88
C SER A 63 -1.82 9.03 8.43
N GLY A 64 -2.69 8.71 9.38
CA GLY A 64 -4.09 8.43 9.12
C GLY A 64 -4.86 8.05 10.38
N GLU A 65 -6.11 7.66 10.17
CA GLU A 65 -7.09 7.43 11.25
C GLU A 65 -7.25 5.95 11.57
N LYS A 66 -7.32 5.59 12.85
CA LYS A 66 -7.46 4.19 13.30
C LYS A 66 -8.79 3.56 12.82
N GLN A 67 -9.80 4.39 12.57
CA GLN A 67 -11.15 4.03 12.12
C GLN A 67 -11.16 3.37 10.73
N GLU A 68 -10.10 3.55 9.93
CA GLU A 68 -9.91 2.84 8.66
C GLU A 68 -9.69 1.33 8.83
N GLY A 69 -9.53 0.88 10.07
CA GLY A 69 -9.33 -0.52 10.41
C GLY A 69 -7.87 -0.95 10.30
N ALA A 70 -7.68 -2.27 10.34
CA ALA A 70 -6.36 -2.87 10.24
C ALA A 70 -5.89 -2.85 8.78
N ILE A 71 -4.85 -2.07 8.50
CA ILE A 71 -4.26 -1.99 7.16
C ILE A 71 -3.45 -3.25 6.89
N TRP A 72 -2.65 -3.70 7.85
CA TRP A 72 -2.04 -5.04 7.89
C TRP A 72 -2.56 -5.79 9.13
N PRO A 73 -2.40 -7.11 9.23
CA PRO A 73 -2.83 -7.85 10.41
C PRO A 73 -2.29 -7.21 11.69
N LYS A 74 -3.22 -6.75 12.55
CA LYS A 74 -2.93 -6.05 13.83
C LYS A 74 -2.18 -4.71 13.70
N ILE A 75 -2.04 -4.16 12.51
CA ILE A 75 -1.37 -2.88 12.25
C ILE A 75 -2.40 -1.87 11.77
N TYR A 76 -2.54 -0.79 12.52
CA TYR A 76 -3.54 0.26 12.30
C TYR A 76 -2.84 1.57 11.94
N LEU A 77 -3.55 2.43 11.22
CA LEU A 77 -3.12 3.82 11.03
C LEU A 77 -3.16 4.58 12.37
N ARG A 78 -2.36 5.63 12.43
CA ARG A 78 -2.33 6.57 13.55
C ARG A 78 -1.83 7.93 13.06
N PRO A 79 -2.14 9.02 13.78
CA PRO A 79 -1.59 10.33 13.49
C PRO A 79 -0.05 10.30 13.55
N LEU A 80 0.61 10.77 12.50
CA LEU A 80 2.06 10.83 12.38
C LEU A 80 2.48 12.17 11.74
N PRO A 81 3.64 12.74 12.11
CA PRO A 81 4.22 13.87 11.39
C PRO A 81 4.47 13.54 9.91
N PRO A 82 4.51 14.54 9.01
CA PRO A 82 4.85 14.32 7.61
C PRO A 82 6.15 13.54 7.43
N GLY A 83 6.13 12.57 6.51
CA GLY A 83 7.26 11.68 6.22
C GLY A 83 7.52 10.58 7.26
N ARG A 84 6.86 10.58 8.43
CA ARG A 84 6.96 9.47 9.39
C ARG A 84 6.02 8.34 9.01
N ALA A 85 6.53 7.11 8.98
CA ALA A 85 5.76 5.94 8.52
C ALA A 85 6.01 4.69 9.37
N GLN A 86 4.99 3.82 9.45
CA GLN A 86 5.18 2.40 9.81
C GLN A 86 5.63 1.67 8.54
N TRP A 87 6.88 1.23 8.52
CA TRP A 87 7.36 0.27 7.53
C TRP A 87 6.95 -1.13 7.96
N VAL A 88 6.12 -1.78 7.16
CA VAL A 88 5.66 -3.15 7.37
C VAL A 88 6.37 -4.03 6.35
N ASN A 89 7.19 -4.95 6.83
CA ASN A 89 7.87 -5.87 5.93
C ASN A 89 6.96 -7.04 5.52
N ARG A 90 7.42 -7.85 4.56
CA ARG A 90 6.74 -9.09 4.12
C ARG A 90 6.39 -10.07 5.24
N GLN A 91 7.11 -10.04 6.37
CA GLN A 91 6.81 -10.88 7.54
C GLN A 91 5.72 -10.29 8.44
N GLY A 92 5.13 -9.15 8.07
CA GLY A 92 4.13 -8.44 8.86
C GLY A 92 4.71 -7.71 10.07
N ARG A 93 6.04 -7.53 10.15
CA ARG A 93 6.67 -6.78 11.24
C ARG A 93 6.69 -5.29 10.91
N ALA A 94 6.18 -4.48 11.81
CA ALA A 94 6.19 -3.02 11.70
C ALA A 94 7.40 -2.41 12.40
N SER A 95 8.00 -1.39 11.79
CA SER A 95 9.03 -0.54 12.40
C SER A 95 8.77 0.92 12.06
N MET A 96 9.16 1.83 12.95
CA MET A 96 9.07 3.26 12.70
C MET A 96 10.24 3.74 11.85
N ILE A 97 9.92 4.44 10.77
CA ILE A 97 10.91 5.07 9.90
C ILE A 97 10.56 6.53 9.60
N GLN A 98 11.55 7.27 9.12
CA GLN A 98 11.37 8.60 8.55
C GLN A 98 11.81 8.57 7.09
N ILE A 99 10.92 8.97 6.19
CA ILE A 99 11.21 9.10 4.76
C ILE A 99 12.07 10.35 4.54
N ALA A 100 13.12 10.21 3.73
CA ALA A 100 13.94 11.33 3.32
C ALA A 100 13.14 12.29 2.42
N THR A 101 13.22 13.59 2.68
CA THR A 101 12.60 14.61 1.83
C THR A 101 13.52 14.91 0.66
N LYS A 102 13.03 14.75 -0.56
CA LYS A 102 13.69 15.29 -1.75
C LYS A 102 13.25 16.74 -1.93
N ILE A 103 14.13 17.68 -1.62
CA ILE A 103 13.91 19.09 -1.98
C ILE A 103 14.34 19.23 -3.44
N VAL A 104 13.37 19.33 -4.34
CA VAL A 104 13.62 19.69 -5.74
C VAL A 104 13.72 21.21 -5.77
N LYS A 105 14.88 21.74 -6.17
CA LYS A 105 15.07 23.18 -6.43
C LYS A 105 14.39 23.56 -7.73
#